data_AF-A0A7R7VGZ1-F1
#
_entry.id   AF-A0A7R7VGZ1-F1
#
_cell.length_a   1.000
_cell.length_b   1.000
_cell.length_c   1.000
_cell.angle_alpha   90.00
_cell.angle_beta   90.00
_cell.angle_gamma   90.00
#
_symmetry.space_group_name_H-M   'P 1'
#
loop_
_entity.id
_entity.type
_entity.pdbx_description
1 polymer ?
#
loop_
_entity_poly.entity_id
_entity_poly.type
_entity_poly.pdbx_seq_one_letter_code
_entity_poly.pdbx_strand_id
1 'polypeptide(L)'
;MQPCSSATSSPLHSWRPWTGWRRRQRSCCHCPRHHSAHPGPGRRIIHHGPQEGAHGSSSRRPVGDRDRDPEGDRRTERRHAAYEQLDHACLDLSIALLDHPLKGDLFESAVVAFLAVLGVDVEKQTFRDPYAFTSSLSGLIKMAQMLVAQRAVQMADHGQVEHPADALEAMRERFLLPGVAAPFNWLTRLRTFGKRIQNTTTSLGYIYWSDDQQTLSYKELHLTMAGLRGFVRTQVELAQLELEGLFLLHEEETREAVVPRLALVELADDPTNNRRGWNFLQDHRTRAALPTTGEQWLMDRVVATDWLRAEWVGVRPHDHQVMWHTTVVDAYTLVRHRSRARSVFSNPHWSVRPVSGPTPSSRPSVDPSISICLSGY
;
A
#
# COMPACT_ATOMS: atom_id res chain seq x y z
N MET A 1 49.75 21.71 27.47
CA MET A 1 49.15 23.05 27.33
C MET A 1 49.01 23.37 25.85
N GLN A 2 47.76 23.31 25.37
CA GLN A 2 47.16 23.87 24.13
C GLN A 2 45.99 22.94 23.75
N PRO A 3 44.75 23.45 23.66
CA PRO A 3 43.68 22.76 22.96
C PRO A 3 43.21 23.57 21.74
N CYS A 4 42.95 22.89 20.63
CA CYS A 4 42.19 23.41 19.50
C CYS A 4 41.13 22.38 19.08
N SER A 5 39.86 22.78 19.29
CA SER A 5 38.70 22.64 18.40
C SER A 5 38.37 21.29 17.74
N SER A 6 37.22 20.71 18.12
CA SER A 6 36.01 20.62 17.27
C SER A 6 34.95 19.71 17.89
N ALA A 7 33.83 20.30 18.31
CA ALA A 7 32.59 19.59 18.62
C ALA A 7 31.67 19.76 17.41
N THR A 8 31.47 18.68 16.65
CA THR A 8 30.56 18.65 15.50
C THR A 8 29.27 17.97 15.93
N SER A 9 28.23 18.77 16.12
CA SER A 9 26.85 18.36 16.29
C SER A 9 26.31 17.68 15.03
N SER A 10 25.70 16.51 15.19
CA SER A 10 25.03 15.75 14.13
C SER A 10 23.79 16.49 13.57
N PRO A 11 23.57 16.54 12.24
CA PRO A 11 22.35 17.13 11.67
C PRO A 11 21.20 16.12 11.60
N LEU A 12 20.02 16.60 11.97
CA LEU A 12 18.72 16.00 11.70
C LEU A 12 18.54 15.70 10.20
N HIS A 13 17.97 14.52 9.93
CA HIS A 13 17.67 14.00 8.60
C HIS A 13 16.88 15.00 7.73
N SER A 14 17.52 15.42 6.63
CA SER A 14 16.91 16.20 5.56
C SER A 14 16.01 15.31 4.70
N TRP A 15 14.75 15.76 4.52
CA TRP A 15 13.81 15.20 3.57
C TRP A 15 14.21 15.62 2.14
N ARG A 16 14.42 14.65 1.24
CA ARG A 16 14.67 14.89 -0.20
C ARG A 16 13.34 15.00 -0.96
N PRO A 17 13.17 15.98 -1.88
CA PRO A 17 11.99 16.06 -2.75
C PRO A 17 11.98 14.97 -3.83
N TRP A 18 10.80 14.43 -4.11
CA TRP A 18 10.54 13.50 -5.22
C TRP A 18 10.64 14.22 -6.58
N THR A 19 11.80 14.16 -7.24
CA THR A 19 11.96 14.55 -8.65
C THR A 19 12.04 13.30 -9.52
N GLY A 20 10.89 12.82 -10.01
CA GLY A 20 10.82 11.60 -10.80
C GLY A 20 9.54 11.46 -11.61
N TRP A 21 9.18 12.47 -12.40
CA TRP A 21 7.96 12.43 -13.24
C TRP A 21 8.13 12.92 -14.70
N ARG A 22 9.35 13.20 -15.18
CA ARG A 22 9.58 13.72 -16.55
C ARG A 22 10.07 12.72 -17.61
N ARG A 23 9.99 11.39 -17.39
CA ARG A 23 10.36 10.39 -18.42
C ARG A 23 9.41 9.19 -18.45
N ARG A 24 8.15 9.37 -18.86
CA ARG A 24 7.27 8.26 -19.30
C ARG A 24 6.00 8.78 -20.00
N GLN A 25 6.15 9.63 -21.02
CA GLN A 25 5.04 10.10 -21.87
C GLN A 25 5.38 10.18 -23.37
N ARG A 26 6.43 9.49 -23.83
CA ARG A 26 6.77 9.41 -25.28
C ARG A 26 7.00 7.97 -25.70
N SER A 27 6.03 7.07 -25.52
CA SER A 27 6.17 5.67 -25.98
C SER A 27 4.86 4.90 -26.18
N CYS A 28 3.72 5.54 -26.51
CA CYS A 28 2.48 4.81 -26.83
C CYS A 28 1.66 5.50 -27.93
N CYS A 29 2.25 5.68 -29.12
CA CYS A 29 1.49 5.91 -30.35
C CYS A 29 2.12 5.05 -31.47
N HIS A 30 1.72 3.80 -31.58
CA HIS A 30 1.96 2.97 -32.78
C HIS A 30 0.71 2.11 -33.04
N CYS A 31 -0.12 2.58 -33.97
CA CYS A 31 -1.09 1.74 -34.68
C CYS A 31 -0.37 1.09 -35.87
N PRO A 32 -0.42 -0.24 -36.06
CA PRO A 32 0.08 -0.85 -37.28
C PRO A 32 -0.94 -0.68 -38.41
N ARG A 33 -0.57 0.05 -39.47
CA ARG A 33 -1.25 -0.02 -40.78
C ARG A 33 -0.68 -1.20 -41.55
N HIS A 34 -1.53 -2.18 -41.87
CA HIS A 34 -1.23 -3.19 -42.87
C HIS A 34 -1.19 -2.54 -44.27
N HIS A 35 -0.02 -2.54 -44.90
CA HIS A 35 0.14 -2.33 -46.34
C HIS A 35 0.64 -3.63 -46.97
N SER A 36 -0.15 -4.17 -47.89
CA SER A 36 0.32 -5.15 -48.88
C SER A 36 0.39 -4.42 -50.23
N ALA A 37 1.59 -4.35 -50.78
CA ALA A 37 1.90 -3.83 -52.10
C ALA A 37 1.93 -4.97 -53.13
N HIS A 38 1.62 -4.68 -54.40
CA HIS A 38 2.33 -5.15 -55.61
C HIS A 38 1.71 -4.58 -56.92
N PRO A 39 2.42 -4.57 -58.07
CA PRO A 39 2.75 -3.31 -58.77
C PRO A 39 2.45 -3.25 -60.30
N GLY A 40 2.63 -2.06 -60.89
CA GLY A 40 3.04 -1.82 -62.30
C GLY A 40 1.95 -1.36 -63.30
N PRO A 41 2.32 -0.96 -64.54
CA PRO A 41 3.05 0.28 -64.86
C PRO A 41 2.41 1.12 -66.01
N GLY A 42 2.71 2.42 -66.04
CA GLY A 42 2.97 3.24 -67.24
C GLY A 42 1.86 3.56 -68.27
N ARG A 43 1.59 4.86 -68.51
CA ARG A 43 1.39 5.51 -69.83
C ARG A 43 1.09 7.00 -69.61
N ARG A 44 1.99 7.91 -70.00
CA ARG A 44 2.25 8.49 -71.34
C ARG A 44 1.36 9.72 -71.60
N ILE A 45 2.04 10.86 -71.59
CA ILE A 45 1.59 12.23 -71.90
C ILE A 45 1.19 12.32 -73.37
N ILE A 46 0.08 12.99 -73.68
CA ILE A 46 -0.21 13.55 -75.00
C ILE A 46 -0.65 15.01 -74.83
N HIS A 47 0.08 15.89 -75.49
CA HIS A 47 -0.26 17.30 -75.73
C HIS A 47 -1.35 17.41 -76.80
N HIS A 48 -2.34 18.26 -76.58
CA HIS A 48 -2.96 19.04 -77.67
C HIS A 48 -3.18 20.48 -77.21
N GLY A 49 -2.71 21.40 -78.05
CA GLY A 49 -2.77 22.84 -77.90
C GLY A 49 -4.14 23.45 -78.20
N PRO A 50 -4.21 24.79 -78.25
CA PRO A 50 -5.34 25.56 -77.73
C PRO A 50 -6.37 25.94 -78.80
N GLN A 51 -7.61 26.18 -78.37
CA GLN A 51 -8.54 27.05 -79.09
C GLN A 51 -9.04 28.16 -78.16
N GLU A 52 -8.82 29.38 -78.63
CA GLU A 52 -9.27 30.64 -78.08
C GLU A 52 -10.78 30.80 -78.22
N GLY A 53 -11.37 31.62 -77.36
CA GLY A 53 -12.61 32.33 -77.66
C GLY A 53 -13.60 32.39 -76.50
N ALA A 54 -13.52 33.47 -75.72
CA ALA A 54 -14.62 34.44 -75.56
C ALA A 54 -14.51 35.18 -74.22
N HIS A 55 -14.28 36.48 -74.32
CA HIS A 55 -14.38 37.44 -73.23
C HIS A 55 -15.79 37.49 -72.66
N GLY A 56 -15.91 37.21 -71.36
CA GLY A 56 -17.06 37.57 -70.53
C GLY A 56 -16.56 38.36 -69.33
N SER A 57 -16.55 39.68 -69.44
CA SER A 57 -16.25 40.63 -68.38
C SER A 57 -17.34 40.60 -67.31
N SER A 58 -17.09 39.93 -66.19
CA SER A 58 -17.91 40.06 -64.99
C SER A 58 -17.08 40.63 -63.84
N SER A 59 -17.38 41.87 -63.51
CA SER A 59 -16.93 42.63 -62.34
C SER A 59 -16.98 41.76 -61.06
N ARG A 60 -15.81 41.46 -60.47
CA ARG A 60 -15.74 40.93 -59.10
C ARG A 60 -16.04 42.09 -58.14
N ARG A 61 -17.26 42.12 -57.61
CA ARG A 61 -17.58 42.88 -56.40
C ARG A 61 -16.85 42.24 -55.20
N PRO A 62 -16.35 43.02 -54.24
CA PRO A 62 -15.77 42.45 -53.03
C PRO A 62 -16.88 41.73 -52.26
N VAL A 63 -16.61 40.48 -51.87
CA VAL A 63 -17.48 39.69 -51.00
C VAL A 63 -17.61 40.46 -49.69
N GLY A 64 -18.76 41.11 -49.52
CA GLY A 64 -19.10 41.84 -48.32
C GLY A 64 -19.25 40.87 -47.16
N ASP A 65 -18.61 41.22 -46.05
CA ASP A 65 -18.78 40.70 -44.70
C ASP A 65 -20.25 40.89 -44.25
N ARG A 66 -21.15 40.00 -44.69
CA ARG A 66 -22.59 40.07 -44.40
C ARG A 66 -23.18 38.71 -44.04
N ASP A 67 -22.56 38.00 -43.10
CA ASP A 67 -23.20 36.87 -42.40
C ASP A 67 -22.69 36.78 -40.95
N ARG A 68 -22.46 37.92 -40.28
CA ARG A 68 -22.30 37.95 -38.82
C ARG A 68 -23.67 38.21 -38.22
N ASP A 69 -24.31 37.19 -37.66
CA ASP A 69 -25.56 37.33 -36.89
C ASP A 69 -25.22 37.88 -35.50
N PRO A 70 -25.41 39.20 -35.26
CA PRO A 70 -25.04 39.82 -33.99
C PRO A 70 -25.88 39.30 -32.82
N GLU A 71 -27.05 38.72 -33.07
CA GLU A 71 -27.90 38.16 -32.01
C GLU A 71 -27.43 36.75 -31.63
N GLY A 72 -26.97 35.96 -32.60
CA GLY A 72 -26.29 34.68 -32.39
C GLY A 72 -24.97 34.85 -31.60
N ASP A 73 -24.18 35.86 -31.93
CA ASP A 73 -22.93 36.17 -31.22
C ASP A 73 -23.20 36.58 -29.77
N ARG A 74 -24.15 37.49 -29.52
CA ARG A 74 -24.56 37.90 -28.16
C ARG A 74 -25.10 36.74 -27.33
N ARG A 75 -25.86 35.82 -27.94
CA ARG A 75 -26.39 34.63 -27.25
C ARG A 75 -25.25 33.68 -26.85
N THR A 76 -24.22 33.57 -27.69
CA THR A 76 -23.03 32.77 -27.41
C THR A 76 -22.18 33.39 -26.31
N GLU A 77 -21.96 34.71 -26.35
CA GLU A 77 -21.29 35.47 -25.29
C GLU A 77 -22.00 35.33 -23.94
N ARG A 78 -23.33 35.46 -23.91
CA ARG A 78 -24.14 35.25 -22.70
C ARG A 78 -23.99 33.83 -22.15
N ARG A 79 -23.95 32.82 -23.02
CA ARG A 79 -23.73 31.43 -22.59
C ARG A 79 -22.33 31.24 -22.03
N HIS A 80 -21.30 31.79 -22.67
CA HIS A 80 -19.92 31.72 -22.18
C HIS A 80 -19.79 32.36 -20.80
N ALA A 81 -20.34 33.57 -20.61
CA ALA A 81 -20.35 34.23 -19.31
C ALA A 81 -21.09 33.40 -18.24
N ALA A 82 -22.21 32.76 -18.60
CA ALA A 82 -22.93 31.88 -17.69
C ALA A 82 -22.13 30.62 -17.31
N TYR A 83 -21.40 30.02 -18.26
CA TYR A 83 -20.51 28.88 -17.97
C TYR A 83 -19.34 29.29 -17.07
N GLU A 84 -18.72 30.43 -17.33
CA GLU A 84 -17.63 30.96 -16.49
C GLU A 84 -18.10 31.22 -15.05
N GLN A 85 -19.29 31.81 -14.89
CA GLN A 85 -19.89 32.02 -13.57
C GLN A 85 -20.19 30.69 -12.86
N LEU A 86 -20.67 29.69 -13.59
CA LEU A 86 -20.91 28.35 -13.04
C LEU A 86 -19.61 27.67 -12.63
N ASP A 87 -18.55 27.77 -13.43
CA ASP A 87 -17.24 27.19 -13.13
C ASP A 87 -16.64 27.84 -11.87
N HIS A 88 -16.76 29.16 -11.71
CA HIS A 88 -16.35 29.87 -10.50
C HIS A 88 -17.13 29.39 -9.27
N ALA A 89 -18.46 29.31 -9.37
CA ALA A 89 -19.30 28.82 -8.27
C ALA A 89 -18.99 27.35 -7.91
N CYS A 90 -18.74 26.50 -8.90
CA CYS A 90 -18.34 25.11 -8.70
C CYS A 90 -16.98 25.00 -8.00
N LEU A 91 -16.02 25.84 -8.36
CA LEU A 91 -14.72 25.87 -7.68
C LEU A 91 -14.86 26.36 -6.25
N ASP A 92 -15.60 27.45 -6.01
CA ASP A 92 -15.87 27.97 -4.67
C ASP A 92 -16.50 26.91 -3.76
N LEU A 93 -17.53 26.22 -4.25
CA LEU A 93 -18.15 25.11 -3.55
C LEU A 93 -17.15 23.98 -3.26
N SER A 94 -16.34 23.60 -4.26
CA SER A 94 -15.37 22.52 -4.11
C SER A 94 -14.29 22.84 -3.07
N ILE A 95 -13.84 24.10 -3.02
CA ILE A 95 -12.90 24.55 -1.99
C ILE A 95 -13.59 24.56 -0.61
N ALA A 96 -14.82 25.06 -0.51
CA ALA A 96 -15.57 25.08 0.74
C ALA A 96 -15.81 23.67 1.31
N LEU A 97 -16.04 22.68 0.45
CA LEU A 97 -16.17 21.26 0.84
C LEU A 97 -14.87 20.65 1.39
N LEU A 98 -13.72 21.23 1.06
CA LEU A 98 -12.40 20.78 1.54
C LEU A 98 -11.92 21.58 2.75
N ASP A 99 -12.39 22.81 2.88
CA ASP A 99 -11.92 23.83 3.79
C ASP A 99 -12.93 24.09 4.92
N HIS A 100 -13.17 23.07 5.72
CA HIS A 100 -13.98 23.18 6.93
C HIS A 100 -13.42 22.31 8.05
N PRO A 101 -13.64 22.70 9.32
CA PRO A 101 -13.19 21.91 10.44
C PRO A 101 -14.07 20.65 10.61
N LEU A 102 -13.44 19.49 10.71
CA LEU A 102 -14.06 18.26 11.18
C LEU A 102 -14.08 18.27 12.71
N LYS A 103 -15.26 18.49 13.29
CA LYS A 103 -15.50 18.45 14.74
C LYS A 103 -16.69 17.52 15.02
N GLY A 104 -16.70 16.86 16.17
CA GLY A 104 -17.82 16.00 16.57
C GLY A 104 -17.97 14.78 15.64
N ASP A 105 -19.18 14.58 15.11
CA ASP A 105 -19.45 13.50 14.16
C ASP A 105 -18.83 13.81 12.80
N LEU A 106 -17.89 12.95 12.38
CA LEU A 106 -17.18 13.11 11.11
C LEU A 106 -18.12 12.99 9.91
N PHE A 107 -19.26 12.29 10.05
CA PHE A 107 -20.21 12.06 8.95
C PHE A 107 -21.13 13.25 8.68
N GLU A 108 -21.11 14.30 9.51
CA GLU A 108 -21.72 15.59 9.16
C GLU A 108 -20.99 16.26 7.98
N SER A 109 -19.73 15.91 7.74
CA SER A 109 -18.99 16.34 6.56
C SER A 109 -19.48 15.61 5.32
N ALA A 110 -20.06 16.36 4.37
CA ALA A 110 -20.53 15.83 3.09
C ALA A 110 -19.45 15.04 2.34
N VAL A 111 -18.18 15.48 2.40
CA VAL A 111 -17.06 14.77 1.76
C VAL A 111 -16.79 13.43 2.44
N VAL A 112 -16.83 13.38 3.77
CA VAL A 112 -16.59 12.15 4.53
C VAL A 112 -17.75 11.17 4.34
N ALA A 113 -18.99 11.65 4.38
CA ALA A 113 -20.18 10.85 4.11
C ALA A 113 -20.16 10.28 2.68
N PHE A 114 -19.85 11.11 1.67
CA PHE A 114 -19.67 10.66 0.29
C PHE A 114 -18.61 9.57 0.18
N LEU A 115 -17.47 9.72 0.86
CA LEU A 115 -16.40 8.72 0.85
C LEU A 115 -16.78 7.42 1.56
N ALA A 116 -17.60 7.49 2.61
CA ALA A 116 -18.13 6.32 3.28
C ALA A 116 -19.02 5.50 2.33
N VAL A 117 -19.90 6.18 1.58
CA VAL A 117 -20.72 5.56 0.53
C VAL A 117 -19.86 5.03 -0.61
N LEU A 118 -18.83 5.77 -1.03
CA LEU A 118 -17.88 5.35 -2.06
C LEU A 118 -17.10 4.08 -1.66
N GLY A 119 -16.97 3.82 -0.35
CA GLY A 119 -16.38 2.60 0.19
C GLY A 119 -17.25 1.36 0.02
N VAL A 120 -18.52 1.50 -0.35
CA VAL A 120 -19.44 0.39 -0.58
C VAL A 120 -19.36 -0.07 -2.03
N ASP A 121 -19.33 -1.39 -2.21
CA ASP A 121 -19.49 -2.09 -3.47
C ASP A 121 -20.94 -2.59 -3.57
N VAL A 122 -21.76 -1.89 -4.36
CA VAL A 122 -23.19 -2.18 -4.50
C VAL A 122 -23.43 -3.49 -5.24
N GLU A 123 -22.56 -3.87 -6.17
CA GLU A 123 -22.73 -5.12 -6.93
C GLU A 123 -22.44 -6.32 -6.04
N LYS A 124 -21.36 -6.24 -5.26
CA LYS A 124 -20.93 -7.35 -4.39
C LYS A 124 -21.58 -7.32 -3.02
N GLN A 125 -22.39 -6.30 -2.71
CA GLN A 125 -23.02 -6.09 -1.39
C GLN A 125 -22.02 -6.16 -0.23
N THR A 126 -20.82 -5.62 -0.43
CA THR A 126 -19.70 -5.62 0.54
C THR A 126 -18.97 -4.29 0.51
N PHE A 127 -18.01 -4.08 1.41
CA PHE A 127 -17.05 -3.00 1.26
C PHE A 127 -16.08 -3.28 0.12
N ARG A 128 -15.68 -2.21 -0.59
CA ARG A 128 -14.63 -2.25 -1.59
C ARG A 128 -13.32 -2.70 -0.96
N ASP A 129 -12.56 -3.47 -1.72
CA ASP A 129 -11.24 -3.90 -1.27
C ASP A 129 -10.28 -2.70 -1.18
N PRO A 130 -9.20 -2.81 -0.38
CA PRO A 130 -8.24 -1.73 -0.20
C PRO A 130 -7.61 -1.23 -1.51
N TYR A 131 -7.44 -2.07 -2.53
CA TYR A 131 -6.86 -1.67 -3.81
C TYR A 131 -7.80 -0.73 -4.56
N ALA A 132 -9.06 -1.12 -4.69
CA ALA A 132 -10.08 -0.32 -5.38
C ALA A 132 -10.35 1.00 -4.64
N PHE A 133 -10.53 0.94 -3.32
CA PHE A 133 -10.87 2.12 -2.53
C PHE A 133 -9.70 3.12 -2.43
N THR A 134 -8.46 2.65 -2.25
CA THR A 134 -7.29 3.55 -2.21
C THR A 134 -7.04 4.25 -3.54
N SER A 135 -7.39 3.62 -4.66
CA SER A 135 -7.30 4.23 -5.99
C SER A 135 -8.27 5.39 -6.11
N SER A 136 -9.53 5.22 -5.67
CA SER A 136 -10.52 6.30 -5.60
C SER A 136 -10.08 7.45 -4.69
N LEU A 137 -9.57 7.15 -3.49
CA LEU A 137 -9.03 8.17 -2.58
C LEU A 137 -7.89 8.96 -3.22
N SER A 138 -7.00 8.28 -3.94
CA SER A 138 -5.87 8.91 -4.64
C SER A 138 -6.33 9.86 -5.75
N GLY A 139 -7.36 9.46 -6.51
CA GLY A 139 -8.00 10.31 -7.51
C GLY A 139 -8.58 11.57 -6.86
N LEU A 140 -9.34 11.42 -5.78
CA LEU A 140 -9.95 12.56 -5.09
C LEU A 140 -8.91 13.52 -4.49
N ILE A 141 -7.85 13.00 -3.86
CA ILE A 141 -6.73 13.82 -3.35
C ILE A 141 -6.09 14.61 -4.50
N LYS A 142 -5.86 13.98 -5.66
CA LYS A 142 -5.26 14.67 -6.81
C LYS A 142 -6.18 15.74 -7.36
N MET A 143 -7.48 15.46 -7.49
CA MET A 143 -8.46 16.46 -7.92
C MET A 143 -8.52 17.64 -6.96
N ALA A 144 -8.57 17.39 -5.65
CA ALA A 144 -8.53 18.43 -4.62
C ALA A 144 -7.27 19.31 -4.74
N GLN A 145 -6.09 18.71 -4.94
CA GLN A 145 -4.85 19.47 -5.17
C GLN A 145 -4.92 20.34 -6.42
N MET A 146 -5.49 19.83 -7.52
CA MET A 146 -5.64 20.58 -8.76
C MET A 146 -6.62 21.75 -8.61
N LEU A 147 -7.73 21.55 -7.88
CA LEU A 147 -8.71 22.60 -7.59
C LEU A 147 -8.11 23.70 -6.71
N VAL A 148 -7.34 23.35 -5.70
CA VAL A 148 -6.62 24.33 -4.86
C VAL A 148 -5.60 25.12 -5.68
N ALA A 149 -4.87 24.47 -6.58
CA ALA A 149 -3.96 25.16 -7.50
C ALA A 149 -4.71 26.11 -8.45
N GLN A 150 -5.84 25.67 -9.01
CA GLN A 150 -6.69 26.51 -9.86
C GLN A 150 -7.21 27.74 -9.10
N ARG A 151 -7.67 27.55 -7.86
CA ARG A 151 -8.12 28.65 -7.00
C ARG A 151 -7.00 29.66 -6.75
N ALA A 152 -5.79 29.17 -6.48
CA ALA A 152 -4.65 30.04 -6.25
C ALA A 152 -4.30 30.91 -7.48
N VAL A 153 -4.38 30.33 -8.68
CA VAL A 153 -4.19 31.08 -9.94
C VAL A 153 -5.29 32.13 -10.13
N GLN A 154 -6.56 31.75 -9.95
CA GLN A 154 -7.66 32.71 -10.05
C GLN A 154 -7.54 33.87 -9.07
N MET A 155 -7.12 33.62 -7.83
CA MET A 155 -6.90 34.68 -6.85
C MET A 155 -5.82 35.68 -7.32
N ALA A 156 -4.77 35.20 -7.99
CA ALA A 156 -3.74 36.06 -8.56
C ALA A 156 -4.24 36.83 -9.79
N ASP A 157 -4.96 36.16 -10.70
CA ASP A 157 -5.53 36.79 -11.91
C ASP A 157 -6.55 37.89 -11.56
N HIS A 158 -7.29 37.72 -10.48
CA HIS A 158 -8.22 38.73 -9.95
C HIS A 158 -7.52 39.80 -9.07
N GLY A 159 -6.19 39.78 -8.95
CA GLY A 159 -5.42 40.75 -8.18
C GLY A 159 -5.64 40.69 -6.67
N GLN A 160 -6.15 39.57 -6.14
CA GLN A 160 -6.34 39.37 -4.70
C GLN A 160 -5.03 39.02 -3.99
N VAL A 161 -4.08 38.43 -4.71
CA VAL A 161 -2.70 38.16 -4.28
C VAL A 161 -1.73 38.53 -5.40
N GLU A 162 -0.50 38.88 -5.06
CA GLU A 162 0.52 39.20 -6.07
C GLU A 162 1.00 37.96 -6.83
N HIS A 163 1.20 36.83 -6.13
CA HIS A 163 1.66 35.59 -6.74
C HIS A 163 0.79 34.40 -6.31
N PRO A 164 0.42 33.48 -7.21
CA PRO A 164 -0.43 32.33 -6.86
C PRO A 164 0.19 31.42 -5.80
N ALA A 165 1.52 31.43 -5.65
CA ALA A 165 2.19 30.69 -4.58
C ALA A 165 1.75 31.14 -3.17
N ASP A 166 1.43 32.42 -2.99
CA ASP A 166 1.02 32.97 -1.69
C ASP A 166 -0.37 32.47 -1.30
N ALA A 167 -1.31 32.50 -2.26
CA ALA A 167 -2.64 31.92 -2.07
C ALA A 167 -2.58 30.40 -1.84
N LEU A 168 -1.70 29.70 -2.56
CA LEU A 168 -1.50 28.27 -2.39
C LEU A 168 -0.96 27.94 -0.99
N GLU A 169 0.04 28.67 -0.50
CA GLU A 169 0.61 28.46 0.83
C GLU A 169 -0.43 28.73 1.93
N ALA A 170 -1.20 29.81 1.80
CA ALA A 170 -2.28 30.13 2.74
C ALA A 170 -3.35 29.02 2.80
N MET A 171 -3.81 28.51 1.65
CA MET A 171 -4.75 27.38 1.61
C MET A 171 -4.12 26.09 2.15
N ARG A 172 -2.85 25.86 1.82
CA ARG A 172 -2.10 24.69 2.30
C ARG A 172 -2.07 24.64 3.82
N GLU A 173 -1.67 25.74 4.45
CA GLU A 173 -1.61 25.85 5.91
C GLU A 173 -3.00 25.69 6.55
N ARG A 174 -4.03 26.22 5.91
CA ARG A 174 -5.40 26.23 6.44
C ARG A 174 -6.05 24.85 6.46
N PHE A 175 -5.92 24.03 5.41
CA PHE A 175 -6.65 22.75 5.34
C PHE A 175 -5.93 21.58 4.66
N LEU A 176 -4.77 21.77 4.01
CA LEU A 176 -4.03 20.66 3.37
C LEU A 176 -2.90 20.08 4.23
N LEU A 177 -2.45 20.79 5.28
CA LEU A 177 -1.36 20.31 6.12
C LEU A 177 -1.73 19.08 6.95
N PRO A 178 -0.77 18.14 7.15
CA PRO A 178 -0.95 17.05 8.10
C PRO A 178 -1.20 17.58 9.52
N GLY A 179 -2.21 17.02 10.19
CA GLY A 179 -2.55 17.41 11.57
C GLY A 179 -3.72 18.39 11.68
N VAL A 180 -4.07 19.08 10.60
CA VAL A 180 -5.26 19.94 10.58
C VAL A 180 -6.53 19.08 10.63
N ALA A 181 -7.51 19.49 11.42
CA ALA A 181 -8.81 18.83 11.50
C ALA A 181 -9.68 19.19 10.28
N ALA A 182 -9.25 18.85 9.07
CA ALA A 182 -9.96 19.13 7.81
C ALA A 182 -10.20 17.84 6.99
N PRO A 183 -11.20 17.80 6.11
CA PRO A 183 -11.47 16.67 5.21
C PRO A 183 -10.21 16.17 4.51
N PHE A 184 -9.41 17.07 3.93
CA PHE A 184 -8.24 16.68 3.15
C PHE A 184 -7.21 15.87 3.97
N ASN A 185 -6.98 16.23 5.23
CA ASN A 185 -6.12 15.46 6.12
C ASN A 185 -6.73 14.09 6.46
N TRP A 186 -8.05 14.01 6.67
CA TRP A 186 -8.75 12.74 6.86
C TRP A 186 -8.60 11.81 5.64
N LEU A 187 -8.82 12.33 4.42
CA LEU A 187 -8.59 11.59 3.17
C LEU A 187 -7.17 11.05 3.08
N THR A 188 -6.18 11.90 3.35
CA THR A 188 -4.76 11.56 3.22
C THR A 188 -4.34 10.50 4.23
N ARG A 189 -4.85 10.58 5.48
CA ARG A 189 -4.65 9.55 6.50
C ARG A 189 -5.29 8.23 6.09
N LEU A 190 -6.54 8.26 5.64
CA LEU A 190 -7.26 7.06 5.22
C LEU A 190 -6.57 6.38 4.03
N ARG A 191 -6.13 7.16 3.03
CA ARG A 191 -5.33 6.66 1.90
C ARG A 191 -4.02 6.03 2.37
N THR A 192 -3.31 6.65 3.29
CA THR A 192 -2.04 6.13 3.82
C THR A 192 -2.24 4.81 4.57
N PHE A 193 -3.29 4.74 5.39
CA PHE A 193 -3.69 3.52 6.08
C PHE A 193 -4.06 2.41 5.10
N GLY A 194 -4.92 2.69 4.11
CA GLY A 194 -5.29 1.73 3.08
C GLY A 194 -4.09 1.27 2.25
N LYS A 195 -3.14 2.17 1.94
CA LYS A 195 -1.91 1.83 1.21
C LYS A 195 -1.01 0.90 2.02
N ARG A 196 -0.96 1.08 3.34
CA ARG A 196 -0.26 0.16 4.25
C ARG A 196 -0.90 -1.23 4.16
N ILE A 197 -2.22 -1.33 4.29
CA ILE A 197 -2.95 -2.61 4.18
C ILE A 197 -2.67 -3.27 2.82
N GLN A 198 -2.75 -2.51 1.72
CA GLN A 198 -2.47 -3.01 0.37
C GLN A 198 -1.03 -3.54 0.21
N ASN A 199 -0.07 -2.93 0.89
CA ASN A 199 1.33 -3.35 0.80
C ASN A 199 1.65 -4.54 1.72
N THR A 200 0.93 -4.70 2.83
CA THR A 200 1.18 -5.77 3.82
C THR A 200 0.23 -6.96 3.71
N THR A 201 -0.84 -6.85 2.92
CA THR A 201 -1.84 -7.92 2.74
C THR A 201 -1.74 -8.44 1.31
N THR A 202 -1.60 -9.75 1.16
CA THR A 202 -1.66 -10.39 -0.15
C THR A 202 -3.08 -10.25 -0.70
N SER A 203 -3.29 -9.37 -1.68
CA SER A 203 -4.55 -9.30 -2.42
C SER A 203 -4.72 -10.57 -3.26
N LEU A 204 -5.92 -11.18 -3.23
CA LEU A 204 -6.28 -12.27 -4.14
C LEU A 204 -6.04 -11.85 -5.59
N GLY A 205 -5.46 -12.73 -6.41
CA GLY A 205 -5.29 -12.51 -7.84
C GLY A 205 -3.96 -11.91 -8.31
N TYR A 206 -2.95 -11.75 -7.44
CA TYR A 206 -1.62 -11.28 -7.85
C TYR A 206 -0.56 -12.36 -8.01
N ILE A 207 -0.89 -13.63 -7.73
CA ILE A 207 0.00 -14.78 -7.94
C ILE A 207 -0.50 -15.52 -9.16
N TYR A 208 0.30 -15.51 -10.21
CA TYR A 208 0.01 -16.24 -11.44
C TYR A 208 1.01 -17.38 -11.60
N TRP A 209 0.51 -18.53 -12.02
CA TRP A 209 1.33 -19.63 -12.49
C TRP A 209 1.41 -19.57 -14.01
N SER A 210 2.58 -19.84 -14.58
CA SER A 210 2.68 -20.16 -16.00
C SER A 210 1.87 -21.42 -16.33
N ASP A 211 1.45 -21.58 -17.58
CA ASP A 211 0.63 -22.73 -18.01
C ASP A 211 1.32 -24.09 -17.73
N ASP A 212 2.65 -24.11 -17.79
CA ASP A 212 3.50 -25.28 -17.47
C ASP A 212 3.79 -25.46 -15.96
N GLN A 213 3.25 -24.56 -15.13
CA GLN A 213 3.44 -24.50 -13.67
C GLN A 213 4.92 -24.38 -13.24
N GLN A 214 5.82 -23.98 -14.13
CA GLN A 214 7.25 -23.84 -13.83
C GLN A 214 7.64 -22.46 -13.33
N THR A 215 6.79 -21.45 -13.48
CA THR A 215 7.08 -20.08 -13.09
C THR A 215 5.92 -19.46 -12.31
N LEU A 216 6.23 -18.95 -11.12
CA LEU A 216 5.35 -18.13 -10.30
C LEU A 216 5.65 -16.65 -10.57
N SER A 217 4.61 -15.87 -10.84
CA SER A 217 4.70 -14.43 -11.04
C SER A 217 3.91 -13.70 -9.95
N TYR A 218 4.56 -12.79 -9.23
CA TYR A 218 3.95 -11.92 -8.24
C TYR A 218 4.43 -10.47 -8.41
N LYS A 219 3.54 -9.58 -8.86
CA LYS A 219 3.91 -8.19 -9.24
C LYS A 219 5.05 -8.19 -10.26
N GLU A 220 6.20 -7.60 -9.94
CA GLU A 220 7.41 -7.55 -10.79
C GLU A 220 8.35 -8.75 -10.54
N LEU A 221 8.02 -9.61 -9.57
CA LEU A 221 8.82 -10.78 -9.22
C LEU A 221 8.38 -11.97 -10.06
N HIS A 222 9.31 -12.55 -10.81
CA HIS A 222 9.13 -13.82 -11.51
C HIS A 222 10.11 -14.85 -10.93
N LEU A 223 9.57 -15.97 -10.44
CA LEU A 223 10.35 -17.05 -9.84
C LEU A 223 10.06 -18.34 -10.59
N THR A 224 11.09 -18.98 -11.12
CA THR A 224 10.97 -20.39 -11.54
C THR A 224 10.73 -21.27 -10.32
N MET A 225 10.24 -22.50 -10.48
CA MET A 225 10.09 -23.44 -9.37
C MET A 225 11.42 -23.75 -8.67
N ALA A 226 12.53 -23.73 -9.41
CA ALA A 226 13.87 -23.81 -8.83
C ALA A 226 14.20 -22.55 -8.01
N GLY A 227 13.88 -21.36 -8.54
CA GLY A 227 14.04 -20.10 -7.83
C GLY A 227 13.17 -20.00 -6.58
N LEU A 228 11.93 -20.48 -6.61
CA LEU A 228 11.01 -20.52 -5.48
C LEU A 228 11.52 -21.47 -4.39
N ARG A 229 11.93 -22.69 -4.75
CA ARG A 229 12.56 -23.64 -3.80
C ARG A 229 13.83 -23.06 -3.18
N GLY A 230 14.67 -22.42 -4.00
CA GLY A 230 15.87 -21.73 -3.55
C GLY A 230 15.53 -20.58 -2.58
N PHE A 231 14.54 -19.75 -2.92
CA PHE A 231 14.06 -18.67 -2.08
C PHE A 231 13.58 -19.18 -0.71
N VAL A 232 12.69 -20.18 -0.69
CA VAL A 232 12.19 -20.78 0.56
C VAL A 232 13.34 -21.37 1.37
N ARG A 233 14.26 -22.10 0.74
CA ARG A 233 15.45 -22.64 1.41
C ARG A 233 16.29 -21.53 2.05
N THR A 234 16.57 -20.44 1.32
CA THR A 234 17.31 -19.30 1.87
C THR A 234 16.56 -18.61 3.02
N GLN A 235 15.23 -18.48 2.95
CA GLN A 235 14.46 -17.96 4.08
C GLN A 235 14.55 -18.87 5.31
N VAL A 236 14.55 -20.20 5.12
CA VAL A 236 14.75 -21.18 6.19
C VAL A 236 16.16 -21.08 6.78
N GLU A 237 17.20 -20.99 5.93
CA GLU A 237 18.60 -20.82 6.36
C GLU A 237 18.79 -19.54 7.18
N LEU A 238 18.25 -18.40 6.72
CA LEU A 238 18.32 -17.13 7.45
C LEU A 238 17.57 -17.19 8.78
N ALA A 239 16.39 -17.81 8.80
CA ALA A 239 15.62 -17.98 10.04
C ALA A 239 16.34 -18.90 11.04
N GLN A 240 16.99 -19.96 10.55
CA GLN A 240 17.81 -20.84 11.37
C GLN A 240 19.00 -20.10 11.97
N LEU A 241 19.72 -19.31 11.17
CA LEU A 241 20.85 -18.50 11.66
C LEU A 241 20.41 -17.48 12.72
N GLU A 242 19.23 -16.85 12.56
CA GLU A 242 18.68 -15.96 13.58
C GLU A 242 18.29 -16.73 14.87
N LEU A 243 17.75 -17.94 14.73
CA LEU A 243 17.42 -18.81 15.86
C LEU A 243 18.66 -19.32 16.61
N GLU A 244 19.76 -19.59 15.92
CA GLU A 244 21.02 -20.05 16.53
C GLU A 244 21.56 -19.04 17.54
N GLY A 245 21.50 -17.74 17.19
CA GLY A 245 21.81 -16.66 18.13
C GLY A 245 20.84 -16.62 19.33
N LEU A 246 19.54 -16.88 19.11
CA LEU A 246 18.54 -16.94 20.18
C LEU A 246 18.66 -18.19 21.08
N PHE A 247 19.28 -19.26 20.58
CA PHE A 247 19.55 -20.49 21.32
C PHE A 247 20.94 -20.52 21.96
N LEU A 248 21.72 -19.45 21.80
CA LEU A 248 23.05 -19.29 22.39
C LEU A 248 23.99 -20.43 21.96
N LEU A 249 24.03 -20.70 20.65
CA LEU A 249 24.99 -21.65 20.08
C LEU A 249 26.35 -20.97 19.90
N HIS A 250 27.40 -21.68 20.29
CA HIS A 250 28.78 -21.30 19.94
C HIS A 250 29.11 -21.72 18.50
N GLU A 251 30.07 -21.06 17.86
CA GLU A 251 30.52 -21.39 16.49
C GLU A 251 31.08 -22.83 16.36
N GLU A 252 31.49 -23.42 17.48
CA GLU A 252 32.02 -24.78 17.57
C GLU A 252 30.94 -25.84 17.83
N GLU A 253 29.72 -25.43 18.19
CA GLU A 253 28.61 -26.33 18.45
C GLU A 253 27.76 -26.50 17.19
N THR A 254 27.38 -27.75 16.89
CA THR A 254 26.40 -28.00 15.83
C THR A 254 24.99 -27.89 16.39
N ARG A 255 24.07 -27.34 15.58
CA ARG A 255 22.67 -27.19 15.99
C ARG A 255 22.02 -28.51 16.34
N GLU A 256 22.32 -29.57 15.61
CA GLU A 256 21.77 -30.91 15.83
C GLU A 256 22.23 -31.54 17.15
N ALA A 257 23.39 -31.15 17.67
CA ALA A 257 23.90 -31.63 18.95
C ALA A 257 23.29 -30.87 20.14
N VAL A 258 23.01 -29.58 19.94
CA VAL A 258 22.52 -28.68 21.00
C VAL A 258 21.00 -28.60 21.06
N VAL A 259 20.37 -28.28 19.93
CA VAL A 259 18.96 -27.95 19.85
C VAL A 259 18.16 -29.24 19.69
N PRO A 260 17.23 -29.55 20.61
CA PRO A 260 16.39 -30.73 20.50
C PRO A 260 15.59 -30.72 19.19
N ARG A 261 15.52 -31.88 18.53
CA ARG A 261 14.64 -32.06 17.38
C ARG A 261 13.19 -32.01 17.86
N LEU A 262 12.46 -31.01 17.41
CA LEU A 262 11.03 -30.86 17.69
C LEU A 262 10.22 -31.55 16.59
N ALA A 263 9.35 -32.47 16.97
CA ALA A 263 8.35 -33.04 16.07
C ALA A 263 7.24 -32.00 15.81
N LEU A 264 7.54 -30.97 15.01
CA LEU A 264 6.64 -29.83 14.77
C LEU A 264 5.25 -30.24 14.30
N VAL A 265 5.13 -31.38 13.61
CA VAL A 265 3.86 -31.95 13.12
C VAL A 265 2.97 -32.47 14.26
N GLU A 266 3.57 -32.87 15.38
CA GLU A 266 2.88 -33.41 16.54
C GLU A 266 2.52 -32.31 17.56
N LEU A 267 3.01 -31.08 17.36
CA LEU A 267 2.61 -29.93 18.17
C LEU A 267 1.16 -29.56 17.86
N ALA A 268 0.37 -29.35 18.90
CA ALA A 268 -0.99 -28.88 18.79
C ALA A 268 -1.18 -27.58 19.56
N ASP A 269 -2.10 -26.75 19.07
CA ASP A 269 -2.58 -25.56 19.77
C ASP A 269 -4.12 -25.57 19.80
N ASP A 270 -4.69 -24.87 20.77
CA ASP A 270 -6.11 -24.57 20.83
C ASP A 270 -6.35 -23.11 20.42
N PRO A 271 -6.62 -22.86 19.12
CA PRO A 271 -6.84 -21.52 18.62
C PRO A 271 -8.08 -20.81 19.20
N THR A 272 -8.96 -21.55 19.87
CA THR A 272 -10.18 -21.00 20.49
C THR A 272 -9.92 -20.49 21.91
N ASN A 273 -8.81 -20.89 22.51
CA ASN A 273 -8.45 -20.54 23.87
C ASN A 273 -7.77 -19.16 23.94
N ASN A 274 -8.58 -18.13 24.20
CA ASN A 274 -8.13 -16.75 24.31
C ASN A 274 -7.71 -16.34 25.73
N ARG A 275 -7.36 -17.30 26.61
CA ARG A 275 -6.89 -16.98 27.96
C ARG A 275 -5.54 -16.27 27.88
N ARG A 276 -5.40 -15.15 28.59
CA ARG A 276 -4.14 -14.43 28.68
C ARG A 276 -3.05 -15.35 29.26
N GLY A 277 -1.93 -15.48 28.54
CA GLY A 277 -0.81 -16.35 28.95
C GLY A 277 -0.89 -17.78 28.42
N TRP A 278 -1.97 -18.13 27.71
CA TRP A 278 -2.07 -19.41 26.98
C TRP A 278 -1.02 -19.47 25.87
N ASN A 279 -0.42 -20.64 25.70
CA ASN A 279 0.45 -20.99 24.58
C ASN A 279 0.47 -22.51 24.36
N PHE A 280 0.95 -22.94 23.20
CA PHE A 280 0.94 -24.36 22.79
C PHE A 280 1.70 -25.32 23.73
N LEU A 281 2.63 -24.83 24.57
CA LEU A 281 3.31 -25.68 25.56
C LEU A 281 2.37 -26.14 26.68
N GLN A 282 1.27 -25.42 26.90
CA GLN A 282 0.25 -25.75 27.91
C GLN A 282 -0.80 -26.73 27.37
N ASP A 283 -0.79 -27.05 26.08
CA ASP A 283 -1.69 -28.05 25.50
C ASP A 283 -1.22 -29.46 25.86
N HIS A 284 -2.08 -30.24 26.52
CA HIS A 284 -1.82 -31.64 26.86
C HIS A 284 -1.42 -32.52 25.68
N ARG A 285 -1.91 -32.24 24.46
CA ARG A 285 -1.58 -32.98 23.22
C ARG A 285 -0.11 -32.81 22.83
N THR A 286 0.46 -31.65 23.15
CA THR A 286 1.85 -31.29 22.84
C THR A 286 2.86 -31.95 23.78
N ARG A 287 2.42 -32.39 24.97
CA ARG A 287 3.32 -32.90 26.03
C ARG A 287 4.18 -34.09 25.61
N ALA A 288 3.67 -34.97 24.74
CA ALA A 288 4.43 -36.13 24.26
C ALA A 288 5.46 -35.77 23.17
N ALA A 289 5.23 -34.69 22.42
CA ALA A 289 6.07 -34.23 21.32
C ALA A 289 7.24 -33.34 21.79
N LEU A 290 7.19 -32.85 23.04
CA LEU A 290 8.23 -32.02 23.60
C LEU A 290 9.32 -32.88 24.27
N PRO A 291 10.61 -32.66 23.94
CA PRO A 291 11.72 -33.42 24.49
C PRO A 291 12.01 -33.10 25.98
N THR A 292 11.46 -32.00 26.50
CA THR A 292 11.55 -31.58 27.91
C THR A 292 10.24 -30.92 28.35
N THR A 293 10.16 -30.36 29.56
CA THR A 293 9.05 -29.49 29.98
C THR A 293 8.90 -28.23 29.11
N GLY A 294 9.81 -27.99 28.16
CA GLY A 294 9.72 -26.97 27.11
C GLY A 294 9.96 -25.54 27.59
N GLU A 295 9.45 -25.19 28.78
CA GLU A 295 9.49 -23.83 29.34
C GLU A 295 10.88 -23.43 29.85
N GLN A 296 11.69 -24.40 30.29
CA GLN A 296 12.96 -24.13 30.98
C GLN A 296 14.20 -24.51 30.16
N TRP A 297 14.05 -25.09 28.96
CA TRP A 297 15.18 -25.65 28.21
C TRP A 297 16.37 -24.69 28.03
N LEU A 298 16.09 -23.42 27.68
CA LEU A 298 17.17 -22.44 27.49
C LEU A 298 17.85 -22.10 28.82
N MET A 299 17.08 -22.02 29.91
CA MET A 299 17.62 -21.76 31.24
C MET A 299 18.47 -22.95 31.72
N ASP A 300 17.97 -24.16 31.51
CA ASP A 300 18.68 -25.40 31.83
C ASP A 300 20.00 -25.48 31.06
N ARG A 301 20.01 -25.08 29.78
CA ARG A 301 21.24 -24.99 28.98
C ARG A 301 22.23 -23.99 29.54
N VAL A 302 21.78 -22.77 29.85
CA VAL A 302 22.68 -21.74 30.41
C VAL A 302 23.29 -22.20 31.74
N VAL A 303 22.51 -22.89 32.58
CA VAL A 303 23.01 -23.44 33.83
C VAL A 303 23.94 -24.63 33.56
N ALA A 304 23.59 -25.57 32.68
CA ALA A 304 24.35 -26.80 32.46
C ALA A 304 25.71 -26.57 31.75
N THR A 305 25.83 -25.54 30.93
CA THR A 305 27.01 -25.27 30.12
C THR A 305 27.96 -24.29 30.80
N ASP A 306 29.22 -24.67 31.02
CA ASP A 306 30.18 -23.91 31.83
C ASP A 306 30.46 -22.49 31.31
N TRP A 307 30.65 -22.33 30.00
CA TRP A 307 30.95 -21.01 29.41
C TRP A 307 29.73 -20.08 29.47
N LEU A 308 28.53 -20.61 29.20
CA LEU A 308 27.27 -19.86 29.35
C LEU A 308 27.04 -19.46 30.80
N ARG A 309 27.27 -20.39 31.74
CA ARG A 309 27.14 -20.10 33.17
C ARG A 309 28.07 -18.97 33.58
N ALA A 310 29.34 -19.00 33.16
CA ALA A 310 30.32 -17.97 33.49
C ALA A 310 29.95 -16.58 32.93
N GLU A 311 29.34 -16.53 31.75
CA GLU A 311 28.93 -15.27 31.10
C GLU A 311 27.61 -14.72 31.67
N TRP A 312 26.65 -15.59 31.95
CA TRP A 312 25.27 -15.21 32.27
C TRP A 312 24.97 -15.17 33.77
N VAL A 313 25.74 -15.88 34.58
CA VAL A 313 25.46 -16.11 35.99
C VAL A 313 26.64 -15.69 36.86
N GLY A 314 26.38 -14.78 37.79
CA GLY A 314 27.30 -14.35 38.83
C GLY A 314 26.87 -14.86 40.20
N VAL A 315 27.82 -14.93 41.12
CA VAL A 315 27.54 -15.22 42.54
C VAL A 315 27.82 -13.95 43.33
N ARG A 316 26.83 -13.47 44.09
CA ARG A 316 27.06 -12.34 44.99
C ARG A 316 28.07 -12.72 46.08
N PRO A 317 29.09 -11.88 46.32
CA PRO A 317 30.15 -12.19 47.29
C PRO A 317 29.69 -12.35 48.74
N HIS A 318 28.55 -11.75 49.12
CA HIS A 318 28.16 -11.62 50.53
C HIS A 318 27.12 -12.66 51.01
N ASP A 319 26.23 -13.11 50.14
CA ASP A 319 25.14 -14.04 50.46
C ASP A 319 25.20 -15.33 49.63
N HIS A 320 26.22 -15.47 48.77
CA HIS A 320 26.37 -16.54 47.79
C HIS A 320 25.12 -16.74 46.91
N GLN A 321 24.29 -15.70 46.75
CA GLN A 321 23.10 -15.79 45.93
C GLN A 321 23.48 -15.78 44.45
N VAL A 322 22.95 -16.76 43.72
CA VAL A 322 23.07 -16.85 42.27
C VAL A 322 22.26 -15.73 41.63
N MET A 323 22.91 -14.92 40.79
CA MET A 323 22.31 -13.80 40.10
C MET A 323 22.58 -13.86 38.60
N TRP A 324 21.60 -13.42 37.81
CA TRP A 324 21.79 -13.20 36.39
C TRP A 324 22.53 -11.90 36.12
N HIS A 325 23.46 -11.92 35.17
CA HIS A 325 24.09 -10.72 34.64
C HIS A 325 23.08 -9.91 33.84
N THR A 326 22.57 -8.83 34.44
CA THR A 326 21.48 -8.03 33.87
C THR A 326 21.81 -7.47 32.49
N THR A 327 23.05 -7.06 32.27
CA THR A 327 23.51 -6.54 30.97
C THR A 327 23.37 -7.55 29.83
N VAL A 328 23.71 -8.82 30.10
CA VAL A 328 23.64 -9.92 29.12
C VAL A 328 22.18 -10.30 28.87
N VAL A 329 21.37 -10.39 29.94
CA VAL A 329 19.93 -10.67 29.84
C VAL A 329 19.20 -9.56 29.07
N ASP A 330 19.51 -8.29 29.32
CA ASP A 330 18.91 -7.15 28.63
C ASP A 330 19.31 -7.13 27.14
N ALA A 331 20.57 -7.44 26.82
CA ALA A 331 21.02 -7.57 25.45
C ALA A 331 20.27 -8.69 24.71
N TYR A 332 20.11 -9.86 25.34
CA TYR A 332 19.38 -10.98 24.78
C TYR A 332 17.89 -10.67 24.57
N THR A 333 17.23 -10.09 25.56
CA THR A 333 15.81 -9.73 25.46
C THR A 333 15.58 -8.70 24.36
N LEU A 334 16.49 -7.73 24.18
CA LEU A 334 16.43 -6.78 23.07
C LEU A 334 16.50 -7.47 21.71
N VAL A 335 17.41 -8.44 21.54
CA VAL A 335 17.52 -9.24 20.30
C VAL A 335 16.23 -10.04 20.08
N ARG A 336 15.75 -10.75 21.10
CA ARG A 336 14.48 -11.50 21.06
C ARG A 336 13.29 -10.61 20.64
N HIS A 337 13.21 -9.39 21.17
CA HIS A 337 12.16 -8.44 20.80
C HIS A 337 12.27 -7.98 19.34
N ARG A 338 13.49 -7.70 18.85
CA ARG A 338 13.74 -7.34 17.45
C ARG A 338 13.40 -8.48 16.50
N SER A 339 13.78 -9.71 16.83
CA SER A 339 13.48 -10.91 16.04
C SER A 339 11.97 -11.16 15.97
N ARG A 340 11.25 -11.01 17.10
CA ARG A 340 9.78 -11.11 17.12
C ARG A 340 9.12 -10.04 16.26
N ALA A 341 9.60 -8.80 16.28
CA ALA A 341 9.08 -7.74 15.43
C ALA A 341 9.31 -8.02 13.93
N ARG A 342 10.41 -8.70 13.58
CA ARG A 342 10.74 -9.11 12.22
C ARG A 342 9.88 -10.28 11.74
N SER A 343 9.58 -11.24 12.59
CA SER A 343 8.77 -12.43 12.26
C SER A 343 7.27 -12.14 12.08
N VAL A 344 6.73 -11.11 12.75
CA VAL A 344 5.32 -10.70 12.61
C VAL A 344 4.99 -10.19 11.18
N PHE A 345 5.99 -9.92 10.35
CA PHE A 345 5.81 -9.60 8.93
C PHE A 345 5.41 -10.80 8.04
N SER A 346 5.31 -12.02 8.60
CA SER A 346 4.94 -13.24 7.86
C SER A 346 3.59 -13.85 8.24
N ASN A 347 2.80 -13.26 9.15
CA ASN A 347 1.51 -13.84 9.55
C ASN A 347 0.41 -12.78 9.77
N PRO A 348 -0.36 -12.41 8.73
CA PRO A 348 -1.57 -11.61 8.93
C PRO A 348 -2.65 -12.50 9.54
N HIS A 349 -2.93 -12.27 10.82
CA HIS A 349 -4.18 -12.60 11.52
C HIS A 349 -5.15 -13.54 10.78
N TRP A 350 -5.10 -14.84 11.09
CA TRP A 350 -6.29 -15.66 10.96
C TRP A 350 -7.23 -15.28 12.11
N SER A 351 -7.98 -14.18 11.97
CA SER A 351 -9.18 -13.99 12.79
C SER A 351 -10.32 -14.65 12.03
N VAL A 352 -10.57 -15.93 12.30
CA VAL A 352 -11.85 -16.56 11.94
C VAL A 352 -12.91 -15.81 12.75
N ARG A 353 -13.61 -14.88 12.10
CA ARG A 353 -14.83 -14.32 12.68
C ARG A 353 -15.84 -15.48 12.74
N PRO A 354 -16.42 -15.79 13.91
CA PRO A 354 -17.54 -16.72 13.93
C PRO A 354 -18.67 -16.10 13.11
N VAL A 355 -19.07 -16.79 12.05
CA VAL A 355 -20.34 -16.52 11.36
C VAL A 355 -21.42 -16.76 12.40
N SER A 356 -22.00 -15.69 12.93
CA SER A 356 -23.20 -15.76 13.77
C SER A 356 -24.38 -16.18 12.91
N GLY A 357 -24.55 -17.50 12.77
CA GLY A 357 -25.79 -18.14 12.36
C GLY A 357 -26.76 -18.24 13.56
N PRO A 358 -28.07 -18.37 13.31
CA PRO A 358 -29.09 -18.28 14.35
C PRO A 358 -29.01 -19.45 15.32
N THR A 359 -29.23 -19.14 16.59
CA THR A 359 -29.32 -20.07 17.73
C THR A 359 -30.33 -21.19 17.49
N PRO A 360 -29.97 -22.48 17.63
CA PRO A 360 -30.94 -23.55 17.74
C PRO A 360 -31.23 -23.86 19.21
N SER A 361 -32.49 -23.70 19.59
CA SER A 361 -33.04 -24.24 20.83
C SER A 361 -33.09 -25.77 20.78
N SER A 362 -32.78 -26.39 21.93
CA SER A 362 -33.12 -27.78 22.35
C SER A 362 -32.47 -28.97 21.60
N ARG A 363 -31.70 -29.76 22.37
CA ARG A 363 -31.32 -31.19 22.15
C ARG A 363 -32.39 -32.12 22.79
N PRO A 364 -32.38 -33.47 22.63
CA PRO A 364 -31.29 -34.37 22.15
C PRO A 364 -31.67 -35.57 21.22
N SER A 365 -30.65 -36.18 20.60
CA SER A 365 -30.31 -37.63 20.63
C SER A 365 -30.03 -38.34 19.28
N VAL A 366 -28.98 -39.17 19.33
CA VAL A 366 -28.57 -40.37 18.53
C VAL A 366 -27.85 -40.20 17.18
N ASP A 367 -26.51 -40.23 17.24
CA ASP A 367 -25.51 -41.12 16.58
C ASP A 367 -25.50 -41.40 15.04
N PRO A 368 -24.41 -41.94 14.44
CA PRO A 368 -23.62 -41.26 13.43
C PRO A 368 -23.69 -41.94 12.05
N SER A 369 -23.60 -41.18 10.97
CA SER A 369 -23.36 -41.75 9.64
C SER A 369 -22.63 -40.76 8.74
N ILE A 370 -21.48 -41.25 8.27
CA ILE A 370 -20.62 -40.75 7.21
C ILE A 370 -21.44 -40.35 5.97
N SER A 371 -21.18 -39.18 5.39
CA SER A 371 -21.17 -39.05 3.92
C SER A 371 -20.34 -37.86 3.45
N ILE A 372 -19.36 -38.20 2.62
CA ILE A 372 -18.55 -37.32 1.78
C ILE A 372 -19.44 -36.79 0.66
N CYS A 373 -19.44 -35.48 0.40
CA CYS A 373 -19.86 -34.91 -0.88
C CYS A 373 -18.91 -33.79 -1.31
N LEU A 374 -18.08 -34.15 -2.29
CA LEU A 374 -17.40 -33.26 -3.22
C LEU A 374 -18.42 -32.61 -4.16
N SER A 375 -18.32 -31.30 -4.37
CA SER A 375 -18.73 -30.57 -5.58
C SER A 375 -18.20 -29.14 -5.41
N GLY A 376 -17.33 -28.56 -6.24
CA GLY A 376 -17.13 -28.77 -7.66
C GLY A 376 -17.86 -27.67 -8.43
N TYR A 377 -17.27 -26.47 -8.50
CA TYR A 377 -17.22 -25.57 -9.66
C TYR A 377 -16.23 -24.43 -9.39
#